data_AF-A0A3N4JCQ5-F1
#
_entry.id   AF-A0A3N4JCQ5-F1
#
_cell.length_a   1.000
_cell.length_b   1.000
_cell.length_c   1.000
_cell.angle_alpha   90.00
_cell.angle_beta   90.00
_cell.angle_gamma   90.00
#
_symmetry.space_group_name_H-M   'P 1'
#
loop_
_entity.id
_entity.type
_entity.pdbx_description
1 polymer ?
#
loop_
_entity_poly.entity_id
_entity_poly.type
_entity_poly.pdbx_seq_one_letter_code
_entity_poly.pdbx_strand_id
1 'polypeptide(L)'
;MPRNYSENSIWTKDETEKILQWLEDPENLEKIKKGSEITKKLVITEIAALIPTKDPVKVGYKYDNLLKSYRAAAKLNSQTGWGLSQLDLVEGKKSLGAKYEEFK
;
A
#
# COMPACT_ATOMS: atom_id res chain seq x y z
N MET A 1 -11.60 31.14 -15.94
CA MET A 1 -10.62 30.95 -14.85
C MET A 1 -9.80 29.70 -15.13
N PRO A 2 -8.54 29.79 -15.57
CA PRO A 2 -7.69 28.60 -15.70
C PRO A 2 -7.47 28.06 -14.29
N ARG A 3 -7.80 26.78 -14.06
CA ARG A 3 -7.47 26.09 -12.81
C ARG A 3 -5.96 26.00 -12.76
N ASN A 4 -5.31 26.87 -11.97
CA ASN A 4 -3.91 26.73 -11.62
C ASN A 4 -3.75 25.39 -10.91
N TYR A 5 -3.35 24.36 -11.66
CA TYR A 5 -2.87 23.12 -11.08
C TYR A 5 -1.56 23.47 -10.36
N SER A 6 -1.66 23.81 -9.08
CA SER A 6 -0.52 24.09 -8.21
C SER A 6 0.54 23.01 -8.45
N GLU A 7 1.83 23.37 -8.55
CA GLU A 7 2.95 22.44 -8.66
C GLU A 7 2.87 21.30 -7.62
N ASN A 8 2.23 21.57 -6.48
CA ASN A 8 1.87 20.60 -5.44
C ASN A 8 0.87 19.51 -5.87
N SER A 9 0.38 19.49 -7.10
CA SER A 9 -0.56 18.51 -7.65
C SER A 9 0.15 17.43 -8.48
N ILE A 10 1.36 17.72 -8.96
CA ILE A 10 2.16 16.79 -9.75
C ILE A 10 2.93 15.90 -8.77
N TRP A 11 2.68 14.60 -8.83
CA TRP A 11 3.43 13.60 -8.05
C TRP A 11 4.68 13.22 -8.84
N THR A 12 5.85 13.36 -8.22
CA THR A 12 7.08 12.86 -8.83
C THR A 12 7.17 11.35 -8.70
N LYS A 13 8.10 10.74 -9.46
CA LYS A 13 8.39 9.31 -9.34
C LYS A 13 8.88 9.00 -7.93
N ASP A 14 9.85 9.76 -7.43
CA ASP A 14 10.43 9.61 -6.09
C ASP A 14 9.38 9.72 -4.98
N GLU A 15 8.45 10.69 -5.08
CA GLU A 15 7.35 10.83 -4.12
C GLU A 15 6.43 9.62 -4.15
N THR A 16 6.13 9.08 -5.34
CA THR A 16 5.29 7.89 -5.47
C THR A 16 6.02 6.64 -4.96
N GLU A 17 7.31 6.52 -5.23
CA GLU A 17 8.15 5.41 -4.82
C GLU A 17 8.29 5.33 -3.29
N LYS A 18 8.42 6.47 -2.61
CA LYS A 18 8.39 6.52 -1.14
C LYS A 18 7.11 5.92 -0.54
N ILE A 19 5.96 6.17 -1.16
CA ILE A 19 4.68 5.57 -0.71
C ILE A 19 4.69 4.07 -0.95
N LEU A 20 5.20 3.61 -2.10
CA LEU A 20 5.29 2.20 -2.43
C LEU A 20 6.25 1.45 -1.51
N GLN A 21 7.45 1.99 -1.26
CA GLN A 21 8.42 1.42 -0.33
C GLN A 21 7.84 1.30 1.08
N TRP A 22 7.15 2.33 1.56
CA TRP A 22 6.46 2.25 2.85
C TRP A 22 5.40 1.14 2.87
N LEU A 23 4.65 0.96 1.77
CA LEU A 23 3.64 -0.08 1.62
C LEU A 23 4.22 -1.50 1.46
N GLU A 24 5.45 -1.64 0.98
CA GLU A 24 6.12 -2.94 0.80
C GLU A 24 6.84 -3.41 2.07
N ASP A 25 7.13 -2.49 2.98
CA ASP A 25 7.81 -2.79 4.24
C ASP A 25 6.94 -3.73 5.12
N PRO A 26 7.46 -4.92 5.52
CA PRO A 26 6.70 -5.92 6.27
C PRO A 26 6.13 -5.41 7.59
N GLU A 27 6.81 -4.47 8.26
CA GLU A 27 6.30 -3.89 9.51
C GLU A 27 5.06 -3.02 9.25
N ASN A 28 5.10 -2.23 8.18
CA ASN A 28 4.01 -1.35 7.77
C ASN A 28 2.84 -2.13 7.15
N LEU A 29 3.13 -3.28 6.52
CA LEU A 29 2.11 -4.22 6.03
C LEU A 29 1.24 -4.76 7.17
N GLU A 30 1.82 -5.05 8.34
CA GLU A 30 1.03 -5.47 9.51
C GLU A 30 0.17 -4.32 10.05
N LYS A 31 0.63 -3.05 9.91
CA LYS A 31 -0.17 -1.86 10.29
C LYS A 31 -1.42 -1.69 9.44
N ILE A 32 -1.38 -2.04 8.15
CA ILE A 32 -2.52 -1.92 7.23
C ILE A 32 -3.40 -3.16 7.17
N LYS A 33 -3.05 -4.22 7.90
CA LYS A 33 -3.77 -5.50 7.92
C LYS A 33 -5.12 -5.35 8.60
N LYS A 34 -6.13 -6.07 8.09
CA LYS A 34 -7.46 -6.10 8.71
C LYS A 34 -7.36 -6.64 10.14
N GLY A 35 -7.83 -5.86 11.12
CA GLY A 35 -7.74 -6.20 12.53
C GLY A 35 -6.53 -5.58 13.24
N SER A 36 -5.69 -4.81 12.55
CA SER A 36 -4.79 -3.88 13.22
C SER A 36 -5.62 -2.80 13.91
N GLU A 37 -5.22 -2.40 15.12
CA GLU A 37 -5.79 -1.24 15.82
C GLU A 37 -5.31 0.09 15.21
N ILE A 38 -4.50 0.02 14.16
CA ILE A 38 -3.91 1.19 13.52
C ILE A 38 -4.91 1.81 12.56
N THR A 39 -5.23 3.07 12.84
CA THR A 39 -6.13 3.83 11.98
C THR A 39 -5.42 4.26 10.70
N LYS A 40 -6.19 4.30 9.61
CA LYS A 40 -5.75 4.87 8.33
C LYS A 40 -5.16 6.28 8.47
N LYS A 41 -5.64 7.08 9.42
CA LYS A 41 -5.11 8.43 9.69
C LYS A 41 -3.64 8.37 10.11
N LEU A 42 -3.29 7.44 11.01
CA LEU A 42 -1.91 7.25 11.47
C LEU A 42 -0.98 6.88 10.30
N VAL A 43 -1.42 5.94 9.47
CA VAL A 43 -0.71 5.53 8.24
C VAL A 43 -0.45 6.73 7.32
N ILE A 44 -1.47 7.56 7.08
CA ILE A 44 -1.33 8.76 6.25
C ILE A 44 -0.35 9.75 6.89
N THR A 45 -0.38 9.92 8.21
CA THR A 45 0.55 10.80 8.92
C THR A 45 2.00 10.31 8.81
N GLU A 46 2.25 9.01 8.94
CA GLU A 46 3.58 8.42 8.77
C GLU A 46 4.10 8.63 7.34
N ILE A 47 3.26 8.35 6.33
CA ILE A 47 3.65 8.54 4.92
C ILE A 47 3.88 10.02 4.61
N ALA A 48 3.05 10.92 5.15
CA ALA A 48 3.21 12.36 4.96
C ALA A 48 4.52 12.88 5.57
N ALA A 49 5.00 12.27 6.67
CA ALA A 49 6.30 12.62 7.24
C ALA A 49 7.48 12.30 6.29
N LEU A 50 7.35 11.29 5.42
CA LEU A 50 8.36 10.95 4.40
C LEU A 50 8.33 11.88 3.18
N ILE A 51 7.21 12.58 2.98
CA ILE A 51 6.94 13.44 1.82
C ILE A 51 6.48 14.82 2.32
N PRO A 52 7.38 15.63 2.90
CA PRO A 52 7.03 16.94 3.45
C PRO A 52 6.59 17.94 2.37
N THR A 53 6.80 17.62 1.09
CA THR A 53 6.37 18.41 -0.07
C THR A 53 4.86 18.30 -0.34
N LYS A 54 4.15 17.34 0.27
CA LYS A 54 2.72 17.11 0.05
C LYS A 54 1.92 17.22 1.34
N ASP A 55 0.76 17.85 1.22
CA ASP A 55 -0.21 17.93 2.30
C ASP A 55 -0.74 16.51 2.66
N PRO A 56 -0.91 16.18 3.95
CA PRO A 56 -1.45 14.89 4.39
C PRO A 56 -2.78 14.49 3.70
N VAL A 57 -3.64 15.47 3.38
CA VAL A 57 -4.89 15.23 2.65
C VAL A 57 -4.61 14.71 1.24
N LYS A 58 -3.61 15.28 0.55
CA LYS A 58 -3.19 14.83 -0.78
C LYS A 58 -2.52 13.46 -0.73
N VAL A 59 -1.71 13.21 0.29
CA VAL A 59 -1.09 11.90 0.55
C VAL A 59 -2.18 10.84 0.76
N GLY A 60 -3.20 11.14 1.57
CA GLY A 60 -4.34 10.26 1.78
C GLY A 60 -5.10 9.93 0.49
N TYR A 61 -5.33 10.94 -0.36
CA TYR A 61 -5.97 10.73 -1.65
C TYR A 61 -5.14 9.84 -2.59
N LYS A 62 -3.82 10.05 -2.64
CA LYS A 62 -2.90 9.24 -3.45
C LYS A 62 -2.83 7.80 -2.93
N TYR A 63 -2.72 7.62 -1.62
CA TYR A 63 -2.75 6.32 -0.94
C TYR A 63 -4.02 5.53 -1.29
N ASP A 64 -5.19 6.16 -1.21
CA ASP A 64 -6.46 5.52 -1.56
C ASP A 64 -6.53 5.10 -3.01
N ASN A 65 -6.02 5.94 -3.92
CA ASN A 65 -5.99 5.62 -5.34
C ASN A 65 -5.04 4.45 -5.62
N LEU A 66 -3.86 4.41 -4.98
CA LEU A 66 -2.90 3.31 -5.12
C LEU A 66 -3.49 1.98 -4.62
N LEU A 67 -4.15 1.98 -3.46
CA LEU A 67 -4.85 0.80 -2.95
C LEU A 67 -5.98 0.34 -3.88
N LYS A 68 -6.76 1.27 -4.42
CA LYS A 68 -7.82 0.95 -5.38
C LYS A 68 -7.25 0.34 -6.66
N SER A 69 -6.19 0.92 -7.22
CA SER A 69 -5.52 0.38 -8.41
C SER A 69 -4.91 -0.99 -8.13
N TYR A 70 -4.31 -1.20 -6.96
CA TYR A 70 -3.75 -2.48 -6.57
C TYR A 70 -4.84 -3.56 -6.48
N ARG A 71 -5.97 -3.26 -5.83
CA ARG A 71 -7.13 -4.18 -5.77
C ARG A 71 -7.71 -4.47 -7.15
N ALA A 72 -7.78 -3.46 -8.02
CA ALA A 72 -8.23 -3.64 -9.39
C ALA A 72 -7.27 -4.54 -10.19
N ALA A 73 -5.97 -4.34 -10.05
CA ALA A 73 -4.94 -5.18 -10.68
C ALA A 73 -4.99 -6.62 -10.15
N ALA A 74 -5.12 -6.83 -8.83
CA ALA A 74 -5.29 -8.15 -8.24
C ALA A 74 -6.56 -8.85 -8.72
N LYS A 75 -7.67 -8.11 -8.83
CA LYS A 75 -8.93 -8.62 -9.38
C LYS A 75 -8.80 -9.00 -10.85
N LEU A 76 -8.16 -8.17 -11.67
CA LEU A 76 -7.88 -8.51 -13.07
C LEU A 76 -6.97 -9.73 -13.17
N ASN A 77 -5.97 -9.86 -12.29
CA ASN A 77 -5.08 -11.01 -12.25
C ASN A 77 -5.81 -12.32 -11.88
N SER A 78 -6.81 -12.22 -10.99
CA SER A 78 -7.72 -13.33 -10.68
C SER A 78 -8.64 -13.73 -11.85
N GLN A 79 -8.86 -12.81 -12.81
CA GLN A 79 -9.65 -13.07 -14.02
C GLN A 79 -8.79 -13.56 -15.20
N THR A 80 -7.49 -13.27 -15.23
CA THR A 80 -6.56 -13.68 -16.30
C THR A 80 -5.97 -15.09 -16.13
N GLY A 81 -6.42 -15.87 -15.14
CA GLY A 81 -6.04 -17.28 -15.01
C GLY A 81 -4.62 -17.54 -14.46
N TRP A 82 -3.90 -16.51 -13.98
CA TRP A 82 -2.59 -16.63 -13.32
C TRP A 82 -2.69 -16.83 -11.79
N GLY A 83 -3.90 -17.06 -11.27
CA GLY A 83 -4.11 -17.69 -9.98
C GLY A 83 -3.41 -17.03 -8.78
N LEU A 84 -3.36 -15.71 -8.70
CA LEU A 84 -3.07 -15.02 -7.44
C LEU A 84 -4.37 -14.44 -6.90
N SER A 85 -5.07 -15.28 -6.17
CA SER A 85 -6.25 -14.92 -5.39
C SER A 85 -5.84 -14.24 -4.08
N GLN A 86 -6.81 -13.60 -3.41
CA GLN A 86 -6.61 -13.12 -2.04
C GLN A 86 -6.23 -14.27 -1.07
N LEU A 87 -6.56 -15.52 -1.42
CA LEU A 87 -6.17 -16.72 -0.69
C LEU A 87 -4.68 -17.03 -0.86
N ASP A 88 -4.05 -16.77 -2.01
CA ASP A 88 -2.60 -16.99 -2.20
C ASP A 88 -1.74 -16.04 -1.34
N LEU A 89 -2.25 -14.82 -1.08
CA LEU A 89 -1.68 -13.87 -0.12
C LEU A 89 -1.80 -14.32 1.34
N VAL A 90 -2.78 -15.16 1.66
CA VAL A 90 -2.99 -15.74 3.00
C VAL A 90 -2.28 -17.09 3.14
N GLU A 91 -2.20 -17.86 2.06
CA GLU A 91 -1.59 -19.19 1.99
C GLU A 91 -0.06 -19.10 1.99
N GLY A 92 0.53 -18.11 1.32
CA GLY A 92 1.95 -17.78 1.49
C GLY A 92 2.36 -17.49 2.94
N LYS A 93 1.43 -16.96 3.78
CA LYS A 93 1.65 -16.78 5.22
C LYS A 93 1.56 -18.08 6.03
N LYS A 94 0.80 -19.09 5.57
CA LYS A 94 0.74 -20.42 6.20
C LYS A 94 1.96 -21.28 5.85
N SER A 95 2.41 -21.23 4.60
CA SER A 95 3.56 -22.02 4.11
C SER A 95 4.88 -21.66 4.81
N LEU A 96 5.02 -20.42 5.28
CA LEU A 96 6.18 -19.99 6.08
C LEU A 96 6.10 -20.45 7.55
N GLY A 97 4.91 -20.67 8.10
CA GLY A 97 4.74 -21.17 9.47
C GLY A 97 5.15 -22.64 9.64
N ALA A 98 4.96 -23.46 8.61
CA ALA A 98 5.35 -24.88 8.65
C ALA A 98 6.86 -25.10 8.47
N LYS A 99 7.57 -24.18 7.80
CA LYS A 99 9.02 -24.33 7.54
C LYS A 99 9.93 -24.01 8.73
N TYR A 100 9.38 -23.39 9.79
CA TYR A 100 10.11 -23.11 11.04
C TYR A 100 10.05 -24.25 12.08
N GLU A 101 9.21 -25.27 11.87
CA GLU A 101 9.13 -26.45 12.75
C GLU A 101 10.05 -27.60 12.29
N GLU A 102 10.56 -27.59 11.04
CA GLU A 102 11.44 -28.66 10.52
C GLU A 102 12.95 -28.44 10.76
N PHE A 103 13.34 -27.32 11.38
CA PHE A 103 14.74 -27.03 11.70
C PHE A 103 14.98 -26.85 13.21
N LYS A 104 14.23 -27.59 14.04
CA LYS A 104 14.50 -27.71 15.48
C LYS A 104 15.08 -29.08 15.82
#